data_AF-A0A356Z484-F1
#
_entry.id   AF-A0A356Z484-F1
#
_cell.length_a   1.000
_cell.length_b   1.000
_cell.length_c   1.000
_cell.angle_alpha   90.00
_cell.angle_beta   90.00
_cell.angle_gamma   90.00
#
_symmetry.space_group_name_H-M   'P 1'
#
loop_
_entity.id
_entity.type
_entity.pdbx_description
1 polymer ?
#
loop_
_entity_poly.entity_id
_entity_poly.type
_entity_poly.pdbx_seq_one_letter_code
_entity_poly.pdbx_strand_id
1 'polypeptide(L)'
;MSGGQQQRVGIARAFVSNPPVVFADEPTGNLDSKTSKEVMQLMVRMAREHHQTLIIVTHDANVADYADRIVHILDGNIERIENNSKREVIS
;
A
#
# COMPACT_ATOMS: atom_id res chain seq x y z
N MET A 1 -0.92 16.39 16.75
CA MET A 1 -1.38 15.12 16.15
C MET A 1 -0.23 14.14 16.18
N SER A 2 -0.45 12.88 16.55
CA SER A 2 0.61 11.86 16.44
C SER A 2 0.89 11.53 14.97
N GLY A 3 2.07 10.98 14.66
CA GLY A 3 2.42 10.57 13.29
C GLY A 3 1.35 9.66 12.66
N GLY A 4 0.85 8.67 13.41
CA GLY A 4 -0.24 7.80 12.94
C GLY A 4 -1.58 8.51 12.70
N GLN A 5 -1.88 9.60 13.42
CA GLN A 5 -3.07 10.42 13.13
C GLN A 5 -2.92 11.22 11.84
N GLN A 6 -1.75 11.84 11.61
CA GLN A 6 -1.48 12.57 10.37
C GLN A 6 -1.57 11.66 9.15
N GLN A 7 -1.12 10.42 9.30
CA GLN A 7 -1.14 9.44 8.24
C GLN A 7 -2.54 8.94 7.91
N ARG A 8 -3.38 8.66 8.92
CA ARG A 8 -4.80 8.32 8.70
C ARG A 8 -5.55 9.45 7.98
N VAL A 9 -5.27 10.70 8.33
CA VAL A 9 -5.84 11.86 7.62
C VAL A 9 -5.32 11.93 6.17
N GLY A 10 -4.02 11.65 5.96
CA GLY A 10 -3.42 11.58 4.62
C GLY A 10 -4.07 10.51 3.73
N ILE A 11 -4.32 9.32 4.29
CA ILE A 11 -5.04 8.23 3.61
C ILE A 11 -6.45 8.69 3.28
N ALA A 12 -7.22 9.14 4.27
CA ALA A 12 -8.59 9.62 4.03
C ALA A 12 -8.65 10.69 2.93
N ARG A 13 -7.70 11.63 2.92
CA ARG A 13 -7.57 12.65 1.87
C ARG A 13 -7.26 12.06 0.49
N ALA A 14 -6.42 11.03 0.40
CA ALA A 14 -6.12 10.38 -0.88
C ALA A 14 -7.33 9.67 -1.47
N PHE A 15 -8.22 9.13 -0.63
CA PHE A 15 -9.38 8.36 -1.07
C PHE A 15 -10.67 9.18 -1.22
N VAL A 16 -10.78 10.38 -0.60
CA VAL A 16 -12.03 11.18 -0.55
C VAL A 16 -12.57 11.56 -1.92
N SER A 17 -11.70 11.78 -2.92
CA SER A 17 -12.09 12.13 -4.28
C SER A 17 -12.48 10.94 -5.14
N ASN A 18 -12.52 9.74 -4.55
CA ASN A 18 -12.72 8.46 -5.24
C ASN A 18 -11.86 8.32 -6.52
N PRO A 19 -10.52 8.53 -6.43
CA PRO A 19 -9.70 8.54 -7.63
C PRO A 19 -9.59 7.14 -8.24
N PRO A 20 -9.45 7.01 -9.57
CA PRO A 20 -9.26 5.71 -10.21
C PRO A 20 -7.92 5.05 -9.81
N VAL A 21 -6.93 5.86 -9.42
CA VAL A 21 -5.60 5.41 -9.02
C VAL A 21 -5.12 6.17 -7.79
N VAL A 22 -4.58 5.45 -6.81
CA VAL A 22 -3.93 5.99 -5.61
C VAL A 22 -2.46 5.59 -5.66
N PHE A 23 -1.56 6.56 -5.55
CA PHE A 23 -0.12 6.33 -5.47
C PHE A 23 0.38 6.58 -4.05
N ALA A 24 1.08 5.60 -3.49
CA ALA A 24 1.59 5.61 -2.13
C ALA A 24 3.11 5.41 -2.14
N ASP A 25 3.84 6.50 -1.92
CA ASP A 25 5.30 6.49 -1.86
C ASP A 25 5.77 6.30 -0.42
N GLU A 26 6.37 5.14 -0.12
CA GLU A 26 6.80 4.72 1.21
C GLU A 26 5.78 5.01 2.32
N PRO A 27 4.51 4.54 2.17
CA PRO A 27 3.41 4.97 3.02
C PRO A 27 3.61 4.60 4.48
N THR A 28 4.50 3.66 4.81
CA THR A 28 4.78 3.17 6.17
C THR A 28 6.15 3.54 6.70
N GLY A 29 6.94 4.37 5.98
CA GLY A 29 8.37 4.60 6.20
C GLY A 29 8.83 5.20 7.55
N ASN A 30 7.92 5.40 8.51
CA ASN A 30 8.21 5.91 9.86
C ASN A 30 7.34 5.29 10.97
N LEU A 31 6.69 4.16 10.67
CA LEU A 31 5.78 3.48 11.60
C LEU A 31 6.40 2.23 12.19
N ASP A 32 5.96 1.88 13.40
CA ASP A 32 6.23 0.58 13.98
C ASP A 32 5.50 -0.52 13.20
N SER A 33 6.02 -1.75 13.27
CA SER A 33 5.52 -2.88 12.48
C SER A 33 4.03 -3.20 12.70
N LYS A 34 3.44 -2.85 13.84
CA LYS A 34 2.00 -3.06 14.08
C LYS A 34 1.17 -1.99 13.37
N THR A 35 1.52 -0.72 13.54
CA THR A 35 0.81 0.38 12.89
C THR A 35 0.93 0.32 11.37
N SER A 36 2.09 -0.10 10.83
CA SER A 36 2.27 -0.30 9.38
C SER A 36 1.27 -1.31 8.81
N LYS A 37 1.05 -2.44 9.50
CA LYS A 37 0.07 -3.45 9.07
C LYS A 37 -1.35 -2.90 9.07
N GLU A 38 -1.75 -2.20 10.13
CA GLU A 38 -3.09 -1.60 10.23
C GLU A 38 -3.34 -0.58 9.10
N VAL A 39 -2.34 0.25 8.79
CA VAL A 39 -2.41 1.22 7.70
C VAL A 39 -2.52 0.55 6.33
N MET A 40 -1.69 -0.46 6.08
CA MET A 40 -1.71 -1.20 4.81
C MET A 40 -3.04 -1.93 4.60
N GLN A 41 -3.56 -2.60 5.63
CA GLN A 41 -4.87 -3.23 5.58
C GLN A 41 -5.99 -2.23 5.28
N LEU A 42 -5.93 -1.04 5.88
CA LEU A 42 -6.90 0.03 5.59
C LEU A 42 -6.83 0.48 4.13
N MET A 43 -5.64 0.76 3.61
CA MET A 43 -5.46 1.23 2.23
C MET A 43 -5.91 0.18 1.21
N VAL A 44 -5.53 -1.09 1.40
CA VAL A 44 -5.94 -2.20 0.53
C VAL A 44 -7.45 -2.40 0.57
N ARG A 45 -8.05 -2.36 1.77
CA ARG A 45 -9.51 -2.48 1.91
C ARG A 45 -10.24 -1.36 1.17
N MET A 46 -9.84 -0.11 1.37
CA MET A 46 -10.46 1.03 0.70
C MET A 46 -10.31 0.94 -0.82
N ALA A 47 -9.12 0.58 -1.31
CA ALA A 47 -8.90 0.42 -2.75
C ALA A 47 -9.81 -0.67 -3.34
N ARG A 48 -10.00 -1.79 -2.63
CA ARG A 48 -10.90 -2.86 -3.06
C ARG A 48 -12.38 -2.45 -3.02
N GLU A 49 -12.83 -1.82 -1.94
CA GLU A 49 -14.22 -1.36 -1.79
C GLU A 49 -14.60 -0.35 -2.88
N HIS A 50 -13.68 0.54 -3.24
CA HIS A 50 -13.89 1.58 -4.24
C HIS A 50 -13.46 1.19 -5.67
N HIS A 51 -13.00 -0.05 -5.89
CA HIS A 51 -12.51 -0.55 -7.19
C HIS A 51 -11.40 0.33 -7.79
N GLN A 52 -10.48 0.80 -6.94
CA GLN A 52 -9.39 1.69 -7.30
C GLN A 52 -8.09 0.91 -7.48
N THR A 53 -7.21 1.43 -8.32
CA THR A 53 -5.85 0.90 -8.46
C THR A 53 -4.96 1.51 -7.39
N LEU A 54 -4.42 0.69 -6.49
CA LEU A 54 -3.43 1.13 -5.50
C LEU A 54 -2.03 0.75 -5.97
N ILE A 55 -1.17 1.75 -6.15
CA ILE A 55 0.25 1.58 -6.46
C ILE A 55 1.06 1.96 -5.23
N ILE A 56 1.93 1.05 -4.78
CA ILE A 56 2.74 1.24 -3.58
C ILE A 56 4.20 1.10 -3.97
N VAL A 57 5.00 2.11 -3.61
CA VAL A 57 6.45 2.07 -3.69
C VAL A 57 6.98 1.80 -2.29
N THR A 58 7.74 0.73 -2.14
CA THR A 58 8.32 0.36 -0.85
C THR A 58 9.57 -0.50 -1.03
N HIS A 59 10.49 -0.37 -0.08
CA HIS A 59 11.61 -1.29 0.10
C HIS A 59 11.30 -2.43 1.08
N ASP A 60 10.13 -2.45 1.72
CA ASP A 60 9.73 -3.50 2.67
C ASP A 60 8.98 -4.65 1.97
N ALA A 61 9.60 -5.84 1.94
CA ALA A 61 8.99 -7.03 1.37
C ALA A 61 7.66 -7.43 2.03
N ASN A 62 7.47 -7.13 3.33
CA ASN A 62 6.22 -7.41 4.03
C ASN A 62 5.08 -6.51 3.52
N VAL A 63 5.40 -5.30 3.08
CA VAL A 63 4.44 -4.36 2.51
C VAL A 63 4.13 -4.76 1.06
N ALA A 64 5.14 -5.20 0.31
CA ALA A 64 4.97 -5.72 -1.04
C ALA A 64 4.04 -6.95 -1.10
N ASP A 65 4.06 -7.80 -0.07
CA ASP A 65 3.20 -8.98 0.07
C ASP A 65 1.68 -8.64 0.13
N TYR A 66 1.29 -7.37 0.35
CA TYR A 66 -0.12 -6.93 0.27
C TYR A 66 -0.61 -6.66 -1.17
N ALA A 67 0.32 -6.51 -2.13
CA ALA A 67 -0.02 -6.19 -3.51
C ALA A 67 -0.42 -7.45 -4.28
N ASP A 68 -1.35 -7.30 -5.22
CA ASP A 68 -1.74 -8.40 -6.13
C ASP A 68 -0.62 -8.70 -7.17
N ARG A 69 0.19 -7.69 -7.48
CA ARG A 69 1.33 -7.79 -8.40
C ARG A 69 2.50 -6.97 -7.85
N ILE A 70 3.68 -7.56 -7.90
CA ILE A 70 4.93 -6.97 -7.43
C ILE A 70 5.83 -6.73 -8.65
N VAL A 71 6.39 -5.53 -8.76
CA VAL A 71 7.32 -5.14 -9.81
C VAL A 71 8.64 -4.77 -9.15
N HIS A 72 9.67 -5.57 -9.41
CA HIS A 72 11.02 -5.32 -8.91
C HIS A 72 11.74 -4.38 -9.87
N ILE A 73 12.17 -3.24 -9.33
CA ILE A 73 12.91 -2.22 -10.08
C ILE A 73 14.33 -2.14 -9.50
N LEU A 74 15.33 -2.17 -10.38
CA LEU A 74 16.74 -1.97 -10.06
C LEU A 74 17.35 -1.01 -11.09
N ASP A 75 18.02 0.05 -10.63
CA ASP A 75 18.67 1.05 -11.49
C ASP A 75 17.77 1.59 -12.61
N GLY A 76 16.48 1.78 -12.30
CA GLY A 76 15.47 2.28 -13.25
C GLY A 76 14.93 1.23 -14.24
N ASN A 77 15.41 -0.01 -14.18
CA ASN A 77 14.97 -1.11 -15.02
C ASN A 77 14.06 -2.07 -14.26
N ILE A 78 13.08 -2.64 -14.96
CA ILE A 78 12.25 -3.72 -14.41
C ILE A 78 13.03 -5.03 -14.51
N GLU A 79 13.52 -5.51 -13.38
CA GLU A 79 14.23 -6.79 -13.28
C GLU A 79 13.26 -7.96 -13.34
N ARG A 80 12.14 -7.87 -12.60
CA ARG A 80 11.18 -8.97 -12.45
C ARG A 80 9.78 -8.46 -12.18
N ILE A 81 8.79 -9.18 -12.68
CA ILE A 81 7.37 -8.99 -12.36
C ILE A 81 6.82 -10.30 -11.82
N GLU A 82 6.14 -10.22 -10.68
CA GLU A 82 5.55 -11.35 -9.98
C GLU A 82 4.07 -11.09 -9.74
N ASN A 83 3.22 -12.07 -10.02
CA ASN A 83 1.84 -12.04 -9.57
C ASN A 83 1.80 -12.71 -8.20
N ASN A 84 1.26 -12.02 -7.21
CA ASN A 84 1.22 -12.52 -5.86
C ASN A 84 0.05 -13.51 -5.72
N SER A 85 0.38 -14.80 -5.73
CA SER A 85 -0.57 -15.89 -5.56
C SER A 85 -1.02 -16.06 -4.10
N LYS A 86 -0.39 -15.37 -3.13
CA LYS A 86 -0.78 -15.41 -1.72
C LYS A 86 -2.07 -14.59 -1.53
N ARG A 87 -3.20 -15.17 -1.94
CA ARG A 87 -4.55 -14.67 -1.60
C ARG A 87 -4.96 -14.96 -0.16
N GLU A 88 -4.14 -15.67 0.60
CA GLU A 88 -4.50 -16.08 1.96
C GLU A 88 -4.17 -15.01 3.00
N VAL A 89 -5.14 -14.82 3.89
CA VAL A 89 -5.08 -14.08 5.15
C VAL A 89 -5.41 -12.58 5.06
N ILE A 90 -6.64 -12.29 4.64
CA ILE A 90 -7.43 -11.26 5.34
C ILE A 90 -8.85 -11.80 5.47
N SER A 91 -9.06 -12.69 6.45
CA SER A 91 -10.37 -12.97 7.05
C SER A 91 -10.46 -12.28 8.40
#